data_AF-A0A0E3GQ75-F1
#
_entry.id   AF-A0A0E3GQ75-F1
#
_cell.length_a   1.000
_cell.length_b   1.000
_cell.length_c   1.000
_cell.angle_alpha   90.00
_cell.angle_beta   90.00
_cell.angle_gamma   90.00
#
_symmetry.space_group_name_H-M   'P 1'
#
loop_
_entity.id
_entity.type
_entity.pdbx_description
1 polymer ?
#
loop_
_entity_poly.entity_id
_entity_poly.type
_entity_poly.pdbx_seq_one_letter_code
_entity_poly.pdbx_strand_id
1 'polypeptide(L)'
;MLEIKDFIRNDEETDDRYICFNVNKCVKIFNKSIEDIEELRINIKNEILLENIISLINSYLKWLNQCEAVLKTYYEGELGEKVYDEWFNDIEVYSTDITFNSSQDYGATIYCGDQVIRDHILEVDFNQMNIEAIRLNG
;
A
#
# COMPACT_ATOMS: atom_id res chain seq x y z
N MET A 1 -6.01 -14.77 1.49
CA MET A 1 -5.24 -14.79 0.23
C MET A 1 -6.21 -14.51 -0.90
N LEU A 2 -5.86 -13.60 -1.79
CA LEU A 2 -6.62 -13.19 -2.96
C LEU A 2 -6.50 -14.22 -4.09
N GLU A 3 -7.59 -14.41 -4.82
CA GLU A 3 -7.70 -15.21 -6.05
C GLU A 3 -8.03 -14.29 -7.23
N ILE A 4 -7.85 -14.74 -8.47
CA ILE A 4 -8.09 -13.92 -9.68
C ILE A 4 -9.50 -13.30 -9.68
N LYS A 5 -10.51 -14.05 -9.23
CA LYS A 5 -11.90 -13.60 -9.15
C LYS A 5 -12.13 -12.43 -8.17
N ASP A 6 -11.20 -12.22 -7.24
CA ASP A 6 -11.26 -11.14 -6.26
C ASP A 6 -10.82 -9.80 -6.89
N PHE A 7 -10.24 -9.81 -8.10
CA PHE A 7 -9.80 -8.61 -8.82
C PHE A 7 -10.88 -8.16 -9.80
N ILE A 8 -11.33 -6.91 -9.66
CA ILE A 8 -12.27 -6.26 -10.59
C ILE A 8 -11.47 -5.24 -11.38
N ARG A 9 -11.43 -5.41 -12.70
CA ARG A 9 -10.76 -4.44 -13.57
C ARG A 9 -11.45 -3.08 -13.46
N ASN A 10 -10.67 -2.03 -13.24
CA ASN A 10 -11.13 -0.66 -13.26
C ASN A 10 -10.80 -0.05 -14.63
N ASP A 11 -11.80 0.00 -15.51
CA ASP A 11 -11.61 0.51 -16.87
C ASP A 11 -11.42 2.03 -16.93
N GLU A 12 -11.82 2.78 -15.90
CA GLU A 12 -11.67 4.25 -15.83
C GLU A 12 -10.23 4.65 -15.49
N GLU A 13 -9.59 3.93 -14.59
CA GLU A 13 -8.20 4.17 -14.14
C GLU A 13 -7.16 3.38 -14.97
N THR A 14 -7.60 2.44 -15.82
CA THR A 14 -6.71 1.71 -16.73
C THR A 14 -6.25 2.62 -17.88
N ASP A 15 -4.94 2.64 -18.16
CA ASP A 15 -4.35 3.40 -19.26
C ASP A 15 -3.50 2.52 -20.21
N ASP A 16 -2.81 3.16 -21.16
CA ASP A 16 -1.94 2.48 -22.13
C ASP A 16 -0.72 1.79 -21.49
N ARG A 17 -0.39 2.08 -20.23
CA ARG A 17 0.78 1.56 -19.51
C ARG A 17 0.40 0.54 -18.45
N TYR A 18 -0.73 0.73 -17.77
CA TYR A 18 -1.15 -0.07 -16.63
C TYR A 18 -2.60 -0.52 -16.74
N ILE A 19 -2.84 -1.77 -16.37
CA ILE A 19 -4.18 -2.29 -16.09
C ILE A 19 -4.43 -2.09 -14.59
N CYS A 20 -5.47 -1.33 -14.26
CA CYS A 20 -5.86 -1.06 -12.88
C CYS A 20 -6.91 -2.07 -12.42
N PHE A 21 -6.75 -2.56 -11.18
CA PHE A 21 -7.69 -3.44 -10.52
C PHE A 21 -8.06 -2.92 -9.15
N ASN A 22 -9.35 -2.96 -8.83
CA ASN A 22 -9.80 -2.92 -7.44
C ASN A 22 -9.95 -4.35 -6.90
N VAL A 23 -10.00 -4.49 -5.56
CA VAL A 23 -10.08 -5.81 -4.90
C VAL A 23 -11.42 -5.95 -4.18
N ASN A 24 -12.27 -6.88 -4.64
CA ASN A 24 -13.56 -7.21 -4.05
C ASN A 24 -13.43 -8.23 -2.90
N LYS A 25 -12.53 -7.94 -1.97
CA LYS A 25 -12.28 -8.75 -0.78
C LYS A 25 -11.57 -7.92 0.26
N CYS A 26 -12.00 -8.05 1.51
CA CYS A 26 -11.33 -7.39 2.62
C CYS A 26 -9.85 -7.83 2.68
N VAL A 27 -8.97 -6.85 2.60
CA VAL A 27 -7.53 -7.00 2.86
C VAL A 27 -7.15 -6.14 4.05
N LYS A 28 -5.93 -6.36 4.55
CA LYS A 28 -5.37 -5.49 5.59
C LYS A 28 -4.10 -4.79 5.13
N ILE A 29 -4.03 -3.50 5.41
CA ILE A 29 -2.85 -2.64 5.23
C ILE A 29 -2.62 -1.94 6.57
N PHE A 30 -1.39 -1.95 7.08
CA PHE A 30 -1.07 -1.43 8.41
C PHE A 30 -2.01 -1.93 9.53
N ASN A 31 -2.34 -3.23 9.52
CA ASN A 31 -3.30 -3.86 10.43
C ASN A 31 -4.76 -3.34 10.34
N LYS A 32 -5.05 -2.41 9.42
CA LYS A 32 -6.39 -1.88 9.15
C LYS A 32 -7.08 -2.64 8.04
N SER A 33 -8.33 -3.01 8.28
CA SER A 33 -9.19 -3.60 7.25
C SER A 33 -9.53 -2.53 6.23
N ILE A 34 -9.25 -2.79 4.96
CA ILE A 34 -9.74 -1.99 3.85
C ILE A 34 -11.09 -2.58 3.45
N GLU A 35 -12.14 -1.81 3.65
CA GLU A 35 -13.54 -2.24 3.47
C GLU A 35 -14.15 -1.68 2.19
N ASP A 36 -13.72 -0.50 1.75
CA ASP A 36 -14.14 0.07 0.49
C ASP A 36 -13.24 -0.42 -0.66
N ILE A 37 -13.88 -0.79 -1.76
CA ILE A 37 -13.21 -1.26 -2.97
C ILE A 37 -12.41 -0.15 -3.64
N GLU A 38 -12.79 1.12 -3.46
CA GLU A 38 -12.12 2.28 -4.06
C GLU A 38 -10.82 2.66 -3.33
N GLU A 39 -10.66 2.25 -2.07
CA GLU A 39 -9.51 2.56 -1.21
C GLU A 39 -8.28 1.69 -1.51
N LEU A 40 -8.42 0.62 -2.31
CA LEU A 40 -7.29 -0.19 -2.75
C LEU A 40 -7.29 -0.37 -4.27
N ARG A 41 -6.19 0.09 -4.88
CA ARG A 41 -5.92 -0.05 -6.31
C ARG A 41 -4.62 -0.82 -6.51
N ILE A 42 -4.65 -1.75 -7.47
CA ILE A 42 -3.50 -2.54 -7.89
C ILE A 42 -3.28 -2.29 -9.38
N ASN A 43 -2.22 -1.58 -9.70
CA ASN A 43 -1.80 -1.21 -11.04
C ASN A 43 -0.74 -2.22 -11.52
N ILE A 44 -1.03 -2.90 -12.62
CA ILE A 44 -0.15 -3.92 -13.20
C ILE A 44 0.26 -3.45 -14.58
N LYS A 45 1.56 -3.39 -14.86
CA LYS A 45 2.05 -3.02 -16.19
C LYS A 45 1.43 -3.91 -17.26
N ASN A 46 0.93 -3.33 -18.34
CA ASN A 46 0.06 -3.99 -19.31
C ASN A 46 0.66 -5.24 -19.98
N GLU A 47 1.99 -5.41 -19.98
CA GLU A 47 2.66 -6.60 -20.51
C GLU A 47 2.68 -7.77 -19.51
N ILE A 48 2.23 -7.55 -18.27
CA ILE A 48 2.22 -8.53 -17.18
C ILE A 48 0.80 -9.06 -16.97
N LEU A 49 0.66 -10.38 -17.06
CA LEU A 49 -0.58 -11.07 -16.71
C LEU A 49 -0.74 -11.16 -15.19
N LEU A 50 -1.94 -10.86 -14.69
CA LEU A 50 -2.30 -10.94 -13.27
C LEU A 50 -1.98 -12.33 -12.69
N GLU A 51 -2.24 -13.39 -13.45
CA GLU A 51 -2.00 -14.78 -13.06
C GLU A 51 -0.53 -15.04 -12.71
N ASN A 52 0.39 -14.34 -13.36
CA ASN A 52 1.83 -14.52 -13.16
C ASN A 52 2.33 -13.85 -11.88
N ILE A 53 1.61 -12.85 -11.35
CA ILE A 53 2.06 -12.05 -10.19
C ILE A 53 1.13 -12.12 -8.98
N ILE A 54 0.00 -12.84 -9.06
CA ILE A 54 -0.96 -12.94 -7.95
C ILE A 54 -0.33 -13.45 -6.63
N SER A 55 0.66 -14.36 -6.71
CA SER A 55 1.40 -14.82 -5.53
C SER A 55 2.26 -13.72 -4.92
N LEU A 56 2.87 -12.88 -5.77
CA LEU A 56 3.65 -11.73 -5.34
C LEU A 56 2.76 -10.67 -4.68
N ILE A 57 1.63 -10.33 -5.31
CA ILE A 57 0.62 -9.42 -4.76
C ILE A 57 0.22 -9.86 -3.34
N ASN A 58 -0.15 -11.13 -3.18
CA ASN A 58 -0.53 -11.69 -1.88
C ASN A 58 0.59 -11.63 -0.83
N SER A 59 1.84 -11.86 -1.25
CA SER A 59 2.99 -11.80 -0.37
C SER A 59 3.29 -10.36 0.05
N TYR A 60 3.10 -9.42 -0.86
CA TYR A 60 3.31 -8.00 -0.59
C TYR A 60 2.23 -7.41 0.31
N LEU A 61 0.95 -7.71 0.07
CA LEU A 61 -0.14 -7.33 0.98
C LEU A 61 0.07 -7.88 2.39
N LYS A 62 0.53 -9.13 2.51
CA LYS A 62 0.88 -9.72 3.82
C LYS A 62 2.00 -8.92 4.50
N TRP A 63 3.01 -8.51 3.74
CA TRP A 63 4.12 -7.71 4.25
C TRP A 63 3.67 -6.30 4.67
N LEU A 64 2.87 -5.60 3.86
CA LEU A 64 2.30 -4.29 4.19
C LEU A 64 1.44 -4.33 5.47
N ASN A 65 0.79 -5.45 5.75
CA ASN A 65 0.08 -5.63 7.01
C ASN A 65 1.00 -5.76 8.24
N GLN A 66 2.30 -6.04 8.05
CA GLN A 66 3.25 -6.42 9.10
C GLN A 66 4.53 -5.55 9.09
N CYS A 67 4.56 -4.45 8.34
CA CYS A 67 5.75 -3.63 8.12
C CYS A 67 6.01 -2.57 9.21
N GLU A 68 5.42 -2.72 10.39
CA GLU A 68 5.56 -1.80 11.53
C GLU A 68 7.03 -1.43 11.82
N ALA A 69 7.91 -2.43 11.85
CA ALA A 69 9.33 -2.21 12.14
C ALA A 69 10.02 -1.27 11.13
N VAL A 70 9.61 -1.34 9.85
CA VAL A 70 10.16 -0.49 8.78
C VAL A 70 9.67 0.95 8.94
N LEU A 71 8.37 1.13 9.19
CA LEU A 71 7.79 2.45 9.48
C LEU A 71 8.42 3.09 10.72
N LYS A 72 8.50 2.34 11.83
CA LYS A 72 9.11 2.82 13.07
C LYS A 72 10.56 3.25 12.88
N THR A 73 11.34 2.46 12.14
CA THR A 73 12.73 2.80 11.82
C THR A 73 12.83 4.09 11.02
N TYR A 74 11.95 4.28 10.04
CA TYR A 74 11.93 5.50 9.23
C TYR A 74 11.52 6.73 10.05
N TYR A 75 10.50 6.62 10.89
CA TYR A 75 10.09 7.70 11.79
C TYR A 75 11.20 8.12 12.75
N GLU A 76 11.77 7.17 13.47
CA GLU A 76 12.77 7.46 14.50
C GLU A 76 14.12 7.85 13.92
N GLY A 77 14.45 7.34 12.73
CA GLY A 77 15.73 7.60 12.04
C GLY A 77 15.70 8.83 11.15
N GLU A 78 14.82 8.84 10.13
CA GLU A 78 14.81 9.84 9.07
C GLU A 78 14.00 11.08 9.45
N LEU A 79 12.88 10.90 10.16
CA LEU A 79 12.04 12.02 10.61
C LEU A 79 12.47 12.54 12.00
N GLY A 80 13.20 11.75 12.77
CA GLY A 80 13.57 12.07 14.16
C GLY A 80 12.39 12.04 15.13
N GLU A 81 11.26 11.46 14.72
CA GLU A 81 10.03 11.38 15.48
C GLU A 81 9.95 10.07 16.25
N LYS A 82 9.70 10.16 17.57
CA LYS A 82 9.55 8.96 18.41
C LYS A 82 8.12 8.46 18.37
N VAL A 83 7.97 7.17 18.06
CA VAL A 83 6.67 6.50 18.09
C VAL A 83 6.53 5.67 19.36
N TYR A 84 5.31 5.56 19.88
CA TYR A 84 5.00 4.72 21.03
C TYR A 84 4.64 3.29 20.58
N ASP A 85 4.64 2.33 21.51
CA ASP A 85 4.57 0.89 21.18
C ASP A 85 3.28 0.47 20.44
N GLU A 86 2.16 1.15 20.66
CA GLU A 86 0.88 0.83 20.00
C GLU A 86 0.59 1.72 18.78
N TRP A 87 1.49 2.64 18.43
CA TRP A 87 1.28 3.67 17.39
C TRP A 87 0.85 3.10 16.04
N PHE A 88 1.42 1.96 15.62
CA PHE A 88 1.06 1.33 14.36
C PHE A 88 -0.42 0.91 14.30
N ASN A 89 -1.01 0.56 15.45
CA ASN A 89 -2.43 0.24 15.54
C ASN A 89 -3.33 1.48 15.53
N ASP A 90 -2.78 2.69 15.65
CA ASP A 90 -3.54 3.94 15.63
C ASP A 90 -3.52 4.61 14.24
N ILE A 91 -2.70 4.10 13.31
CA ILE A 91 -2.63 4.63 11.94
C ILE A 91 -3.96 4.42 11.23
N GLU A 92 -4.54 5.48 10.68
CA GLU A 92 -5.72 5.41 9.80
C GLU A 92 -5.26 5.33 8.35
N VAL A 93 -5.73 4.34 7.60
CA VAL A 93 -5.42 4.21 6.16
C VAL A 93 -6.61 4.76 5.37
N TYR A 94 -6.34 5.73 4.49
CA TYR A 94 -7.36 6.37 3.65
C TYR A 94 -7.39 5.80 2.24
N SER A 95 -6.23 5.50 1.66
CA SER A 95 -6.16 4.82 0.37
C SER A 95 -4.78 4.19 0.16
N THR A 96 -4.71 3.23 -0.75
CA THR A 96 -3.51 2.49 -1.09
C THR A 96 -3.45 2.22 -2.58
N ASP A 97 -2.39 2.69 -3.22
CA ASP A 97 -2.07 2.41 -4.61
C ASP A 97 -0.84 1.49 -4.66
N ILE A 98 -0.99 0.30 -5.22
CA ILE A 98 0.12 -0.65 -5.38
C ILE A 98 0.45 -0.75 -6.86
N THR A 99 1.72 -0.62 -7.22
CA THR A 99 2.17 -0.68 -8.63
C THR A 99 3.17 -1.80 -8.84
N PHE A 100 2.96 -2.61 -9.89
CA PHE A 100 3.84 -3.69 -10.32
C PHE A 100 4.34 -3.44 -11.74
N ASN A 101 5.62 -3.08 -11.88
CA ASN A 101 6.32 -2.95 -13.15
C ASN A 101 7.01 -4.25 -13.60
N SER A 102 7.39 -5.09 -12.62
CA SER A 102 7.90 -6.46 -12.81
C SER A 102 7.90 -7.22 -11.48
N SER A 103 8.39 -8.47 -11.46
CA SER A 103 8.62 -9.21 -10.20
C SER A 103 9.74 -8.63 -9.32
N GLN A 104 10.56 -7.72 -9.87
CA GLN A 104 11.69 -7.07 -9.20
C GLN A 104 11.51 -5.57 -9.06
N ASP A 105 10.41 -5.01 -9.57
CA ASP A 105 10.13 -3.58 -9.58
C ASP A 105 8.65 -3.39 -9.27
N TYR A 106 8.37 -3.11 -8.00
CA TYR A 106 7.04 -2.90 -7.47
C TYR A 106 7.12 -2.09 -6.19
N GLY A 107 6.03 -1.43 -5.84
CA GLY A 107 5.95 -0.56 -4.68
C GLY A 107 4.51 -0.21 -4.35
N ALA A 108 4.35 0.65 -3.35
CA ALA A 108 3.05 1.15 -2.96
C ALA A 108 3.16 2.60 -2.50
N THR A 109 2.11 3.37 -2.75
CA THR A 109 1.88 4.66 -2.11
C THR A 109 0.68 4.50 -1.19
N ILE A 110 0.85 4.78 0.09
CA ILE A 110 -0.20 4.67 1.10
C ILE A 110 -0.49 6.04 1.67
N TYR A 111 -1.75 6.45 1.59
CA TYR A 111 -2.23 7.67 2.21
C TYR A 111 -2.83 7.33 3.57
N CYS A 112 -2.25 7.90 4.63
CA CYS A 112 -2.65 7.59 6.00
C CYS A 112 -2.56 8.82 6.93
N GLY A 113 -3.11 8.69 8.13
CA GLY A 113 -2.98 9.66 9.21
C GLY A 113 -2.55 8.96 10.50
N ASP A 114 -1.89 9.70 11.39
CA ASP A 114 -1.49 9.17 12.70
C ASP A 114 -1.55 10.23 13.81
N GLN A 115 -1.19 9.82 15.04
CA GLN A 115 -1.20 10.68 16.23
C GLN A 115 0.13 11.37 16.54
N VAL A 116 1.19 11.07 15.79
CA VAL A 116 2.55 11.59 15.95
C VAL A 116 2.72 12.86 15.10
N ILE A 117 2.44 12.77 13.80
CA ILE A 117 2.45 13.88 12.84
C ILE A 117 0.99 14.30 12.59
N ARG A 118 0.46 15.04 13.57
CA ARG A 118 -0.94 15.47 13.55
C ARG A 118 -1.21 16.49 12.45
N ASP A 119 -2.48 16.60 12.08
CA ASP A 119 -3.01 17.59 11.14
C ASP A 119 -2.47 17.48 9.69
N HIS A 120 -1.81 16.36 9.35
CA HIS A 120 -1.32 16.09 8.00
C HIS A 120 -1.79 14.72 7.53
N ILE A 121 -2.08 14.62 6.22
CA ILE A 121 -2.15 13.35 5.54
C ILE A 121 -0.73 12.97 5.14
N LEU A 122 -0.33 11.78 5.55
CA LEU A 122 0.94 11.16 5.22
C LEU A 122 0.80 10.43 3.90
N GLU A 123 1.71 10.71 2.97
CA GLU A 123 1.88 9.94 1.75
C GLU A 123 3.18 9.14 1.90
N VAL A 124 3.03 7.83 2.17
CA VAL A 124 4.15 6.91 2.40
C VAL A 124 4.44 6.16 1.11
N ASP A 125 5.58 6.47 0.50
CA ASP A 125 6.06 5.81 -0.71
C ASP A 125 6.98 4.64 -0.35
N PHE A 126 6.62 3.44 -0.81
CA PHE A 126 7.40 2.23 -0.68
C PHE A 126 8.00 1.81 -2.01
N ASN A 127 9.28 1.45 -1.99
CA ASN A 127 9.92 0.65 -3.02
C ASN A 127 10.21 -0.74 -2.46
N GLN A 128 9.44 -1.71 -2.95
CA GLN A 128 9.35 -3.03 -2.39
C GLN A 128 9.10 -2.96 -0.86
N MET A 129 10.07 -3.41 -0.06
CA MET A 129 9.99 -3.51 1.39
C MET A 129 10.63 -2.33 2.14
N ASN A 130 11.02 -1.26 1.44
CA ASN A 130 11.64 -0.09 2.05
C ASN A 130 10.80 1.16 1.78
N ILE A 131 10.82 2.10 2.71
CA ILE A 131 10.23 3.42 2.52
C ILE A 131 11.24 4.28 1.74
N GLU A 132 10.80 4.85 0.63
CA GLU A 132 11.59 5.85 -0.12
C GLU A 132 11.37 7.26 0.42
N ALA A 133 10.13 7.59 0.77
CA ALA A 133 9.78 8.89 1.29
C ALA A 133 8.48 8.85 2.10
N ILE A 134 8.35 9.77 3.04
CA ILE A 134 7.07 10.19 3.61
C ILE A 134 6.90 11.66 3.30
N ARG A 135 5.84 12.02 2.56
CA ARG A 135 5.47 13.41 2.28
C ARG A 135 4.29 13.81 3.16
N LEU A 136 4.30 15.06 3.59
CA LEU A 136 3.24 15.64 4.41
C LEU A 136 2.35 16.49 3.51
N ASN A 137 1.13 16.03 3.28
CA ASN A 137 0.12 16.76 2.51
C ASN A 137 -0.89 17.36 3.50
N GLY A 138 -0.99 18.69 3.53
CA GLY A 138 -1.84 19.47 4.43
C GLY A 138 -2.04 20.89 3.93
#